data_AF-A0AAD3NFC5-F1
#
_entry.id   AF-A0AAD3NFC5-F1
#
_cell.length_a   1.000
_cell.length_b   1.000
_cell.length_c   1.000
_cell.angle_alpha   90.00
_cell.angle_beta   90.00
_cell.angle_gamma   90.00
#
_symmetry.space_group_name_H-M   'P 1'
#
loop_
_entity.id
_entity.type
_entity.pdbx_description
1 polymer ?
#
loop_
_entity_poly.entity_id
_entity_poly.type
_entity_poly.pdbx_seq_one_letter_code
_entity_poly.pdbx_strand_id
1 'polypeptide(L)'
;MRGSKWDSIKPLLKILQESFPSCIHVALIIKPDNFWQKQRTNFGSSKFEFETTMVSLEGLTKVVDPSQLTADFDGSLDYNHEEWIEVRVAFEEFSGHATQMLARLEEMQETVSRKDFPQDLEGARRMIEEHATLKKKVIKAPIEELDTEGQRLLQRIQSSESFSNRNGSSGGSGGSSSSSAGVCNADTQGLVPRITQLLDKLHSTRQHLHQAWHVRKLQLDQCFQLRLFEQDAEKMFDWIMHNKGLFLAGYTEIGNNHPHAIELQTQHNHFAMNCMNVYVNINRIMSVGNRLLESGHYASQQIKQISGQLEQEWKAFAAALDERSTLLEMSASFHQKCDQYMSNVDSWCKACGEVDLPSELQDLEDAIHHHQGLYEHITAAYSEVSQDGKALLDKLQRPLTPGSADSLTASANYSKAVHHVLDIIHEVLHHQRQLENIWQHRKVRLHQRLQL
;
A
#
# COMPACT_ATOMS: atom_id res chain seq x y z
N MET A 1 -57.21 51.91 -20.91
CA MET A 1 -56.32 52.35 -19.83
C MET A 1 -55.91 53.80 -20.08
N ARG A 2 -56.42 54.75 -19.27
CA ARG A 2 -56.16 56.19 -19.39
C ARG A 2 -55.09 56.59 -18.37
N GLY A 3 -53.83 56.58 -18.78
CA GLY A 3 -52.69 57.11 -18.03
C GLY A 3 -51.67 57.63 -19.04
N SER A 4 -51.12 58.82 -18.82
CA SER A 4 -50.07 59.37 -19.66
C SER A 4 -48.80 58.54 -19.49
N LYS A 5 -48.34 57.86 -20.54
CA LYS A 5 -47.03 57.13 -20.54
C LYS A 5 -45.83 58.05 -20.25
N TRP A 6 -46.03 59.38 -20.31
CA TRP A 6 -44.99 60.39 -20.12
C TRP A 6 -44.53 60.53 -18.67
N ASP A 7 -45.42 60.29 -17.70
CA ASP A 7 -45.12 60.43 -16.27
C ASP A 7 -44.12 59.35 -15.80
N SER A 8 -44.00 58.25 -16.56
CA SER A 8 -43.09 57.13 -16.30
C SER A 8 -41.65 57.34 -16.75
N ILE A 9 -41.35 58.37 -17.56
CA ILE A 9 -40.00 58.57 -18.13
C ILE A 9 -38.99 58.87 -17.05
N LYS A 10 -39.30 59.76 -16.09
CA LYS A 10 -38.38 60.10 -15.00
C LYS A 10 -38.02 58.89 -14.11
N PRO A 11 -39.00 58.08 -13.65
CA PRO A 11 -38.71 56.81 -12.99
C PRO A 11 -37.83 55.88 -13.83
N LEU A 12 -38.10 55.73 -15.14
CA LEU A 12 -37.32 54.87 -16.02
C LEU A 12 -35.86 55.32 -16.14
N LEU A 13 -35.62 56.62 -16.36
CA LEU A 13 -34.26 57.17 -16.44
C LEU A 13 -33.50 57.03 -15.12
N LYS A 14 -34.21 57.14 -13.98
CA LYS A 14 -33.62 56.88 -12.66
C LYS A 14 -33.20 55.41 -12.52
N ILE A 15 -34.07 54.47 -12.91
CA ILE A 15 -33.75 53.04 -12.92
C ILE A 15 -32.55 52.76 -13.84
N LEU A 16 -32.51 53.38 -15.03
CA LEU A 16 -31.40 53.24 -15.96
C LEU A 16 -30.08 53.73 -15.36
N GLN A 17 -30.07 54.88 -14.67
CA GLN A 17 -28.89 55.38 -13.97
C GLN A 17 -28.45 54.44 -12.84
N GLU A 18 -29.38 53.93 -12.05
CA GLU A 18 -29.10 53.03 -10.92
C GLU A 18 -28.61 51.65 -11.39
N SER A 19 -29.15 51.15 -12.50
CA SER A 19 -28.85 49.81 -13.03
C SER A 19 -27.61 49.79 -13.93
N PHE A 20 -27.30 50.90 -14.60
CA PHE A 20 -26.20 51.03 -15.55
C PHE A 20 -25.36 52.29 -15.28
N PRO A 21 -24.79 52.44 -14.06
CA PRO A 21 -24.06 53.63 -13.68
C PRO A 21 -22.85 53.85 -14.60
N SER A 22 -22.70 55.07 -15.12
CA SER A 22 -21.63 55.47 -16.06
C SER A 22 -21.54 54.69 -17.39
N CYS A 23 -22.49 53.80 -17.70
CA CYS A 23 -22.56 53.11 -18.99
C CYS A 23 -23.37 53.89 -20.03
N ILE A 24 -24.36 54.66 -19.57
CA ILE A 24 -25.23 55.47 -20.40
C ILE A 24 -24.60 56.85 -20.53
N HIS A 25 -24.38 57.30 -21.77
CA HIS A 25 -23.81 58.61 -22.06
C HIS A 25 -24.88 59.61 -22.50
N VAL A 26 -25.84 59.13 -23.31
CA VAL A 26 -26.96 59.91 -23.84
C VAL A 26 -28.22 59.05 -23.81
N ALA A 27 -29.33 59.61 -23.36
CA ALA A 27 -30.66 59.02 -23.46
C ALA A 27 -31.52 59.87 -24.41
N LEU A 28 -31.88 59.28 -25.55
CA LEU A 28 -32.76 59.90 -26.54
C LEU A 28 -34.22 59.62 -26.20
N ILE A 29 -35.02 60.68 -26.03
CA ILE A 29 -36.42 60.58 -25.63
C ILE A 29 -37.28 61.01 -26.81
N ILE A 30 -38.01 60.06 -27.40
CA ILE A 30 -38.85 60.28 -28.58
C ILE A 30 -40.12 61.06 -28.17
N LYS A 31 -40.34 62.21 -28.80
CA LYS A 31 -41.52 63.05 -28.55
C LYS A 31 -42.78 62.40 -29.15
N PRO A 32 -43.93 62.47 -28.46
CA PRO A 32 -45.20 61.98 -29.02
C PRO A 32 -45.67 62.87 -30.17
N ASP A 33 -46.14 62.24 -31.26
CA ASP A 33 -46.60 62.95 -32.46
C ASP A 33 -47.99 63.58 -32.31
N ASN A 34 -48.79 63.08 -31.37
CA ASN A 34 -50.14 63.56 -31.10
C ASN A 34 -50.15 65.05 -30.67
N PHE A 35 -50.87 65.88 -31.44
CA PHE A 35 -50.98 67.34 -31.23
C PHE A 35 -51.39 67.72 -29.79
N TRP A 36 -52.30 66.96 -29.17
CA TRP A 36 -52.75 67.16 -27.78
C TRP A 36 -51.73 66.69 -26.73
N GLN A 37 -50.84 65.75 -27.06
CA GLN A 37 -49.78 65.29 -26.15
C GLN A 37 -48.55 66.20 -26.21
N LYS A 38 -48.28 66.87 -27.34
CA LYS A 38 -47.18 67.83 -27.49
C LYS A 38 -47.19 68.93 -26.42
N GLN A 39 -48.37 69.45 -26.03
CA GLN A 39 -48.48 70.47 -24.98
C GLN A 39 -48.24 69.96 -23.54
N ARG A 40 -48.21 68.64 -23.31
CA ARG A 40 -48.00 68.01 -21.99
C ARG A 40 -46.60 67.43 -21.80
N THR A 41 -45.67 67.65 -22.73
CA THR A 41 -44.32 67.07 -22.73
C THR A 41 -43.28 67.84 -21.91
N ASN A 42 -43.69 68.68 -20.95
CA ASN A 42 -42.77 69.47 -20.13
C ASN A 42 -41.92 68.57 -19.23
N PHE A 43 -40.72 68.23 -19.69
CA PHE A 43 -39.73 67.50 -18.92
C PHE A 43 -39.03 68.48 -17.96
N GLY A 44 -39.56 68.61 -16.73
CA GLY A 44 -38.95 69.48 -15.72
C GLY A 44 -37.51 69.05 -15.39
N SER A 45 -36.61 70.00 -15.14
CA SER A 45 -35.17 69.78 -14.90
C SER A 45 -34.90 68.74 -13.79
N SER A 46 -34.64 67.50 -14.18
CA SER A 46 -34.03 66.46 -13.35
C SER A 46 -32.59 66.30 -13.83
N LYS A 47 -31.59 66.48 -12.94
CA LYS A 47 -30.18 66.24 -13.27
C LYS A 47 -29.90 64.74 -13.20
N PHE A 48 -29.69 64.11 -14.35
CA PHE A 48 -29.17 62.74 -14.46
C PHE A 48 -27.67 62.78 -14.75
N GLU A 49 -26.97 61.65 -14.52
CA GLU A 49 -25.53 61.50 -14.80
C GLU A 49 -25.20 61.44 -16.29
N PHE A 50 -26.21 61.32 -17.15
CA PHE A 50 -26.10 61.27 -18.60
C PHE A 50 -26.93 62.37 -19.27
N GLU A 51 -26.58 62.69 -20.52
CA GLU A 51 -27.29 63.68 -21.31
C GLU A 51 -28.69 63.16 -21.70
N THR A 52 -29.71 64.01 -21.61
CA THR A 52 -31.08 63.66 -22.03
C THR A 52 -31.51 64.57 -23.16
N THR A 53 -31.80 64.00 -24.32
CA THR A 53 -32.10 64.77 -25.53
C THR A 53 -33.45 64.39 -26.10
N MET A 54 -34.31 65.38 -26.30
CA MET A 54 -35.65 65.17 -26.84
C MET A 54 -35.62 65.22 -28.37
N VAL A 55 -35.97 64.12 -29.03
CA VAL A 55 -35.88 64.00 -30.50
C VAL A 55 -37.25 63.60 -31.09
N SER A 56 -37.56 64.02 -32.32
CA SER A 56 -38.71 63.48 -33.06
C SER A 56 -38.35 62.14 -33.69
N LEU A 57 -39.34 61.33 -34.07
CA LEU A 57 -39.09 60.06 -34.76
C LEU A 57 -38.25 60.27 -36.03
N GLU A 58 -38.65 61.22 -36.89
CA GLU A 58 -37.91 61.61 -38.11
C GLU A 58 -36.51 62.20 -37.84
N GLY A 59 -36.26 62.70 -36.62
CA GLY A 59 -34.98 63.29 -36.23
C GLY A 59 -33.96 62.27 -35.76
N LEU A 60 -34.39 61.02 -35.49
CA LEU A 60 -33.58 59.99 -34.86
C LEU A 60 -32.42 59.55 -35.77
N THR A 61 -32.67 59.43 -37.07
CA THR A 61 -31.67 59.06 -38.09
C THR A 61 -30.55 60.10 -38.28
N LYS A 62 -30.71 61.32 -37.73
CA LYS A 62 -29.67 62.37 -37.75
C LYS A 62 -28.66 62.23 -36.60
N VAL A 63 -29.02 61.48 -35.56
CA VAL A 63 -28.23 61.33 -34.33
C VAL A 63 -27.84 59.89 -34.03
N VAL A 64 -28.56 58.92 -34.60
CA VAL A 64 -28.24 57.49 -34.54
C VAL A 64 -28.17 56.95 -35.96
N ASP A 65 -27.14 56.15 -36.23
CA ASP A 65 -27.01 55.44 -37.50
C ASP A 65 -28.23 54.51 -37.71
N PRO A 66 -28.93 54.57 -38.86
CA PRO A 66 -30.08 53.71 -39.13
C PRO A 66 -29.79 52.20 -38.96
N SER A 67 -28.54 51.76 -39.11
CA SER A 67 -28.14 50.36 -38.87
C SER A 67 -28.20 49.93 -37.39
N GLN A 68 -28.32 50.89 -36.46
CA GLN A 68 -28.44 50.67 -35.02
C GLN A 68 -29.87 50.87 -34.50
N LEU A 69 -30.82 51.17 -35.38
CA LEU A 69 -32.23 51.38 -35.06
C LEU A 69 -33.05 50.19 -35.55
N THR A 70 -34.06 49.77 -34.78
CA THR A 70 -34.99 48.72 -35.22
C THR A 70 -35.97 49.25 -36.26
N ALA A 71 -36.69 48.34 -36.94
CA ALA A 71 -37.67 48.71 -37.96
C ALA A 71 -38.78 49.65 -37.44
N ASP A 72 -39.15 49.55 -36.16
CA ASP A 72 -40.12 50.45 -35.51
C ASP A 72 -39.66 51.92 -35.45
N PHE A 73 -38.37 52.17 -35.67
CA PHE A 73 -37.72 53.48 -35.66
C PHE A 73 -37.08 53.83 -37.01
N ASP A 74 -37.59 53.28 -38.11
CA ASP A 74 -37.07 53.47 -39.48
C ASP A 74 -35.60 53.03 -39.66
N GLY A 75 -35.17 52.03 -38.91
CA GLY A 75 -33.83 51.47 -39.01
C GLY A 75 -33.75 50.07 -39.65
N SER A 76 -32.53 49.53 -39.71
CA SER A 76 -32.23 48.21 -40.28
C SER A 76 -31.59 47.23 -39.30
N LEU A 77 -31.57 47.54 -38.00
CA LEU A 77 -31.12 46.61 -36.96
C LEU A 77 -32.14 45.49 -36.80
N ASP A 78 -31.71 44.26 -37.09
CA ASP A 78 -32.51 43.07 -36.83
C ASP A 78 -32.44 42.73 -35.33
N TYR A 79 -33.53 43.03 -34.61
CA TYR A 79 -33.63 42.80 -33.18
C TYR A 79 -34.99 42.22 -32.83
N ASN A 80 -34.97 41.00 -32.31
CA ASN A 80 -36.14 40.35 -31.73
C ASN A 80 -35.99 40.33 -30.20
N HIS A 81 -36.81 41.13 -29.53
CA HIS A 81 -36.78 41.26 -28.07
C HIS A 81 -37.10 39.95 -27.34
N GLU A 82 -38.10 39.21 -27.80
CA GLU A 82 -38.53 37.96 -27.16
C GLU A 82 -37.42 36.92 -27.26
N GLU A 83 -36.85 36.76 -28.45
CA GLU A 83 -35.73 35.84 -28.68
C GLU A 83 -34.48 36.22 -27.88
N TRP A 84 -34.15 37.51 -27.80
CA TRP A 84 -33.02 37.99 -27.01
C TRP A 84 -33.21 37.65 -25.52
N ILE A 85 -34.41 37.87 -24.97
CA ILE A 85 -34.72 37.49 -23.58
C ILE A 85 -34.59 35.97 -23.41
N GLU A 86 -35.22 35.17 -24.29
CA GLU A 86 -35.21 33.72 -24.18
C GLU A 86 -33.79 33.13 -24.19
N VAL A 87 -32.93 33.62 -25.10
CA VAL A 87 -31.52 33.19 -25.17
C VAL A 87 -30.77 33.58 -23.90
N ARG A 88 -31.01 34.78 -23.36
CA ARG A 88 -30.34 35.25 -22.15
C ARG A 88 -30.76 34.49 -20.90
N VAL A 89 -32.05 34.25 -20.74
CA VAL A 89 -32.58 33.44 -19.63
C VAL A 89 -32.04 32.01 -19.70
N ALA A 90 -32.09 31.38 -20.89
CA ALA A 90 -31.54 30.05 -21.07
C ALA A 90 -30.03 29.98 -20.82
N PHE A 91 -29.27 31.03 -21.19
CA PHE A 91 -27.85 31.12 -20.87
C PHE A 91 -27.60 31.23 -19.36
N GLU A 92 -28.38 32.04 -18.64
CA GLU A 92 -28.23 32.21 -17.19
C GLU A 92 -28.55 30.92 -16.43
N GLU A 93 -29.63 30.21 -16.83
CA GLU A 93 -29.97 28.89 -16.28
C GLU A 93 -28.83 27.89 -16.52
N PHE A 94 -28.40 27.73 -17.77
CA PHE A 94 -27.28 26.85 -18.13
C PHE A 94 -26.00 27.21 -17.37
N SER A 95 -25.64 28.50 -17.33
CA SER A 95 -24.43 28.97 -16.64
C SER A 95 -24.50 28.70 -15.14
N GLY A 96 -25.68 28.85 -14.54
CA GLY A 96 -25.93 28.51 -13.13
C GLY A 96 -25.74 27.01 -12.87
N HIS A 97 -26.38 26.16 -13.68
CA HIS A 97 -26.24 24.71 -13.56
C HIS A 97 -24.80 24.23 -13.78
N ALA A 98 -24.12 24.75 -14.81
CA ALA A 98 -22.73 24.44 -15.12
C ALA A 98 -21.78 24.84 -13.98
N THR A 99 -21.95 26.04 -13.41
CA THR A 99 -21.12 26.52 -12.31
C THR A 99 -21.33 25.69 -11.05
N GLN A 100 -22.58 25.33 -10.72
CA GLN A 100 -22.87 24.45 -9.59
C GLN A 100 -22.24 23.07 -9.77
N MET A 101 -22.28 22.52 -10.99
CA MET A 101 -21.68 21.23 -11.28
C MET A 101 -20.15 21.27 -11.18
N LEU A 102 -19.52 22.33 -11.71
CA LEU A 102 -18.08 22.55 -11.56
C LEU A 102 -17.66 22.56 -10.08
N ALA A 103 -18.38 23.30 -9.23
CA ALA A 103 -18.08 23.34 -7.79
C ALA A 103 -18.16 21.95 -7.14
N ARG A 104 -19.16 21.13 -7.53
CA ARG A 104 -19.28 19.74 -7.04
C ARG A 104 -18.14 18.85 -7.52
N LEU A 105 -17.69 18.99 -8.77
CA LEU A 105 -16.56 18.23 -9.29
C LEU A 105 -15.26 18.63 -8.59
N GLU A 106 -15.06 19.92 -8.32
CA GLU A 106 -13.91 20.45 -7.58
C GLU A 106 -13.88 19.92 -6.12
N GLU A 107 -15.03 19.85 -5.43
CA GLU A 107 -15.13 19.23 -4.08
C GLU A 107 -14.77 17.73 -4.10
N MET A 108 -15.24 16.99 -5.11
CA MET A 108 -14.87 15.59 -5.30
C MET A 108 -13.36 15.45 -5.56
N GLN A 109 -12.79 16.37 -6.34
CA GLN A 109 -11.36 16.38 -6.65
C GLN A 109 -10.50 16.64 -5.42
N GLU A 110 -10.91 17.53 -4.52
CA GLU A 110 -10.24 17.74 -3.23
C GLU A 110 -10.23 16.45 -2.39
N THR A 111 -11.35 15.74 -2.36
CA THR A 111 -11.47 14.46 -1.63
C THR A 111 -10.52 13.38 -2.19
N VAL A 112 -10.43 13.26 -3.52
CA VAL A 112 -9.49 12.32 -4.17
C VAL A 112 -8.03 12.69 -3.92
N SER A 113 -7.74 13.99 -3.86
CA SER A 113 -6.37 14.53 -3.78
C SER A 113 -5.75 14.44 -2.38
N ARG A 114 -6.50 13.97 -1.38
CA ARG A 114 -5.98 13.78 -0.02
C ARG A 114 -4.83 12.77 -0.02
N LYS A 115 -3.77 13.06 0.74
CA LYS A 115 -2.52 12.29 0.77
C LYS A 115 -2.35 11.41 2.01
N ASP A 116 -3.34 11.42 2.89
CA ASP A 116 -3.36 10.59 4.09
C ASP A 116 -3.46 9.11 3.73
N PHE A 117 -2.75 8.28 4.48
CA PHE A 117 -2.86 6.83 4.41
C PHE A 117 -3.23 6.30 5.80
N PRO A 118 -4.09 5.29 5.88
CA PRO A 118 -4.44 4.66 7.14
C PRO A 118 -3.27 3.85 7.68
N GLN A 119 -3.19 3.77 9.01
CA GLN A 119 -2.13 3.04 9.73
C GLN A 119 -2.49 1.58 9.97
N ASP A 120 -3.75 1.19 9.78
CA ASP A 120 -4.28 -0.15 9.99
C ASP A 120 -5.05 -0.70 8.78
N LEU A 121 -5.35 -2.00 8.82
CA LEU A 121 -6.04 -2.71 7.74
C LEU A 121 -7.52 -2.29 7.62
N GLU A 122 -8.17 -1.98 8.75
CA GLU A 122 -9.58 -1.60 8.77
C GLU A 122 -9.79 -0.19 8.18
N GLY A 123 -8.93 0.76 8.54
CA GLY A 123 -8.90 2.08 7.92
C GLY A 123 -8.61 2.01 6.42
N ALA A 124 -7.68 1.15 5.99
CA ALA A 124 -7.41 0.91 4.56
C ALA A 124 -8.67 0.41 3.83
N ARG A 125 -9.38 -0.56 4.41
CA ARG A 125 -10.64 -1.08 3.86
C ARG A 125 -11.70 0.01 3.75
N ARG A 126 -11.89 0.81 4.80
CA ARG A 126 -12.87 1.90 4.83
C ARG A 126 -12.58 2.95 3.75
N MET A 127 -11.33 3.37 3.61
CA MET A 127 -10.94 4.35 2.58
C MET A 127 -11.14 3.81 1.16
N ILE A 128 -10.87 2.52 0.90
CA ILE A 128 -11.16 1.89 -0.39
C ILE A 128 -12.66 1.90 -0.67
N GLU A 129 -13.50 1.61 0.32
CA GLU A 129 -14.95 1.64 0.19
C GLU A 129 -15.47 3.06 -0.09
N GLU A 130 -15.03 4.05 0.69
CA GLU A 130 -15.35 5.47 0.45
C GLU A 130 -14.93 5.89 -0.96
N HIS A 131 -13.72 5.53 -1.39
CA HIS A 131 -13.22 5.81 -2.74
C HIS A 131 -14.05 5.13 -3.84
N ALA A 132 -14.57 3.92 -3.58
CA ALA A 132 -15.48 3.22 -4.49
C ALA A 132 -16.86 3.90 -4.56
N THR A 133 -17.37 4.43 -3.44
CA THR A 133 -18.60 5.24 -3.46
C THR A 133 -18.44 6.53 -4.26
N LEU A 134 -17.26 7.16 -4.19
CA LEU A 134 -16.96 8.38 -4.93
C LEU A 134 -17.02 8.13 -6.45
N LYS A 135 -16.53 6.98 -6.94
CA LYS A 135 -16.68 6.58 -8.34
C LYS A 135 -18.15 6.59 -8.78
N LYS A 136 -19.05 6.07 -7.94
CA LYS A 136 -20.50 6.05 -8.23
C LYS A 136 -21.07 7.47 -8.32
N LYS A 137 -20.58 8.40 -7.49
CA LYS A 137 -20.99 9.82 -7.54
C LYS A 137 -20.53 10.50 -8.82
N VAL A 138 -19.28 10.26 -9.25
CA VAL A 138 -18.74 10.81 -10.52
C VAL A 138 -19.53 10.31 -11.72
N ILE A 139 -19.85 9.01 -11.78
CA ILE A 139 -20.63 8.42 -12.90
C ILE A 139 -22.07 8.97 -12.95
N LYS A 140 -22.65 9.33 -11.80
CA LYS A 140 -24.02 9.86 -11.71
C LYS A 140 -24.09 11.38 -11.95
N ALA A 141 -22.98 12.06 -12.15
CA ALA A 141 -22.98 13.51 -12.41
C ALA A 141 -23.62 13.77 -13.80
N PRO A 142 -24.65 14.64 -13.89
CA PRO A 142 -25.43 14.87 -15.11
C PRO A 142 -24.71 15.80 -16.10
N ILE A 143 -23.48 15.44 -16.51
CA ILE A 143 -22.68 16.25 -17.43
C ILE A 143 -23.24 16.15 -18.86
N GLU A 144 -23.75 14.99 -19.23
CA GLU A 144 -24.41 14.75 -20.51
C GLU A 144 -25.68 15.59 -20.65
N GLU A 145 -26.42 15.81 -19.56
CA GLU A 145 -27.60 16.68 -19.56
C GLU A 145 -27.19 18.13 -19.82
N LEU A 146 -26.14 18.61 -19.16
CA LEU A 146 -25.55 19.94 -19.37
C LEU A 146 -25.00 20.12 -20.79
N ASP A 147 -24.41 19.08 -21.38
CA ASP A 147 -23.99 19.11 -22.79
C ASP A 147 -25.18 19.34 -23.70
N THR A 148 -26.29 18.61 -23.48
CA THR A 148 -27.49 18.79 -24.30
C THR A 148 -28.10 20.19 -24.12
N GLU A 149 -28.05 20.74 -22.92
CA GLU A 149 -28.51 22.10 -22.62
C GLU A 149 -27.66 23.15 -23.35
N GLY A 150 -26.33 23.05 -23.24
CA GLY A 150 -25.39 23.93 -23.93
C GLY A 150 -25.46 23.81 -25.46
N GLN A 151 -25.58 22.60 -25.99
CA GLN A 151 -25.74 22.37 -27.44
C GLN A 151 -27.06 22.94 -27.98
N ARG A 152 -28.18 22.77 -27.26
CA ARG A 152 -29.46 23.40 -27.64
C ARG A 152 -29.35 24.92 -27.65
N LEU A 153 -28.65 25.51 -26.68
CA LEU A 153 -28.45 26.96 -26.62
C LEU A 153 -27.59 27.45 -27.79
N LEU A 154 -26.49 26.77 -28.11
CA LEU A 154 -25.65 27.07 -29.27
C LEU A 154 -26.43 26.96 -30.59
N GLN A 155 -27.22 25.90 -30.74
CA GLN A 155 -28.06 25.71 -31.93
C GLN A 155 -29.11 26.83 -32.06
N ARG A 156 -29.69 27.29 -30.95
CA ARG A 156 -30.65 28.40 -30.94
C ARG A 156 -30.00 29.70 -31.42
N ILE A 157 -28.81 30.02 -30.91
CA ILE A 157 -28.04 31.21 -31.33
C ILE A 157 -27.71 31.14 -32.84
N GLN A 158 -27.24 30.00 -33.34
CA GLN A 158 -26.93 29.81 -34.76
C GLN A 158 -28.16 29.83 -35.69
N SER A 159 -29.31 29.34 -35.20
CA SER A 159 -30.55 29.32 -35.98
C SER A 159 -31.14 30.73 -36.11
N SER A 160 -31.00 31.57 -35.08
CA SER A 160 -31.34 33.00 -35.10
C SER A 160 -30.65 33.70 -36.29
N GLU A 161 -29.34 33.49 -36.44
CA GLU A 161 -28.53 34.06 -37.52
C GLU A 161 -28.98 33.61 -38.93
N SER A 162 -29.45 32.37 -39.03
CA SER A 162 -29.86 31.78 -40.31
C SER A 162 -31.20 32.32 -40.82
N PHE A 163 -32.08 32.78 -39.92
CA PHE A 163 -33.35 33.39 -40.27
C PHE A 163 -33.20 34.88 -40.66
N SER A 164 -32.37 35.63 -39.95
CA SER A 164 -32.00 37.02 -40.30
C SER A 164 -31.49 37.14 -41.74
N ASN A 165 -30.69 36.17 -42.18
CA ASN A 165 -30.10 36.17 -43.52
C ASN A 165 -31.10 35.82 -44.65
N ARG A 166 -32.21 35.14 -44.33
CA ARG A 166 -33.24 34.76 -45.33
C ARG A 166 -34.24 35.87 -45.60
N ASN A 167 -34.60 36.68 -44.60
CA ASN A 167 -35.54 37.79 -44.80
C ASN A 167 -34.89 39.04 -45.44
N GLY A 168 -33.56 39.14 -45.46
CA GLY A 168 -32.83 40.18 -46.18
C GLY A 168 -32.64 39.94 -47.69
N SER A 169 -33.06 38.80 -48.24
CA SER A 169 -32.85 38.44 -49.64
C SER A 169 -34.15 38.08 -50.35
N SER A 170 -34.95 39.10 -50.68
CA SER A 170 -35.95 39.01 -51.74
C SER A 170 -35.73 40.12 -52.78
N GLY A 171 -34.75 39.89 -53.65
CA GLY A 171 -34.60 40.69 -54.86
C GLY A 171 -33.19 40.70 -55.42
N GLY A 172 -32.95 39.94 -56.50
CA GLY A 172 -31.82 40.20 -57.40
C GLY A 172 -30.94 38.99 -57.70
N SER A 173 -31.20 38.35 -58.83
CA SER A 173 -30.24 37.50 -59.51
C SER A 173 -29.01 38.30 -59.94
N GLY A 174 -27.81 37.83 -59.62
CA GLY A 174 -26.59 38.19 -60.36
C GLY A 174 -25.41 38.65 -59.51
N GLY A 175 -24.41 37.78 -59.38
CA GLY A 175 -23.00 38.15 -59.46
C GLY A 175 -22.34 38.81 -58.25
N SER A 176 -21.14 38.28 -57.94
CA SER A 176 -20.06 38.90 -57.15
C SER A 176 -20.03 38.52 -55.67
N SER A 177 -19.10 37.63 -55.38
CA SER A 177 -18.50 37.38 -54.08
C SER A 177 -17.90 38.66 -53.50
N SER A 178 -18.65 39.31 -52.62
CA SER A 178 -18.11 40.17 -51.57
C SER A 178 -18.92 39.90 -50.31
N SER A 179 -18.24 39.37 -49.31
CA SER A 179 -18.69 39.09 -47.96
C SER A 179 -19.40 40.29 -47.33
N SER A 180 -20.71 40.43 -47.54
CA SER A 180 -21.56 41.22 -46.65
C SER A 180 -21.82 40.36 -45.42
N ALA A 181 -20.98 40.54 -44.40
CA ALA A 181 -21.26 40.05 -43.06
C ALA A 181 -22.64 40.61 -42.65
N GLY A 182 -23.66 39.76 -42.66
CA GLY A 182 -24.95 40.06 -42.06
C GLY A 182 -24.68 40.52 -40.62
N VAL A 183 -25.33 41.60 -40.20
CA VAL A 183 -25.09 42.23 -38.90
C VAL A 183 -25.57 41.24 -37.82
N CYS A 184 -24.65 40.41 -37.34
CA CYS A 184 -24.88 39.52 -36.21
C CYS A 184 -25.15 40.38 -34.97
N ASN A 185 -26.11 39.98 -34.13
CA ASN A 185 -26.25 40.59 -32.82
C ASN A 185 -24.98 40.29 -31.99
N ALA A 186 -24.09 41.28 -31.87
CA ALA A 186 -22.78 41.14 -31.24
C ALA A 186 -22.88 40.62 -29.79
N ASP A 187 -24.01 40.86 -29.14
CA ASP A 187 -24.29 40.44 -27.78
C ASP A 187 -24.48 38.91 -27.66
N THR A 188 -25.26 38.30 -28.56
CA THR A 188 -25.48 36.85 -28.56
C THR A 188 -24.24 36.09 -29.05
N GLN A 189 -23.48 36.67 -29.98
CA GLN A 189 -22.17 36.15 -30.39
C GLN A 189 -21.17 36.08 -29.23
N GLY A 190 -21.22 37.04 -28.30
CA GLY A 190 -20.39 37.03 -27.09
C GLY A 190 -20.70 35.88 -26.12
N LEU A 191 -21.87 35.24 -26.22
CA LEU A 191 -22.27 34.12 -25.36
C LEU A 191 -21.70 32.78 -25.85
N VAL A 192 -21.57 32.60 -27.17
CA VAL A 192 -21.02 31.38 -27.79
C VAL A 192 -19.69 30.95 -27.15
N PRO A 193 -18.63 31.79 -27.10
CA PRO A 193 -17.37 31.38 -26.48
C PRO A 193 -17.50 31.09 -24.99
N ARG A 194 -18.44 31.74 -24.28
CA ARG A 194 -18.68 31.49 -22.84
C ARG A 194 -19.34 30.13 -22.62
N ILE A 195 -20.31 29.76 -23.44
CA ILE A 195 -20.97 28.45 -23.39
C ILE A 195 -19.94 27.34 -23.65
N THR A 196 -19.16 27.48 -24.73
CA THR A 196 -18.12 26.51 -25.08
C THR A 196 -17.07 26.40 -23.99
N GLN A 197 -16.59 27.52 -23.41
CA GLN A 197 -15.64 27.51 -22.30
C GLN A 197 -16.18 26.78 -21.06
N LEU A 198 -17.46 26.93 -20.72
CA LEU A 198 -18.07 26.24 -19.59
C LEU A 198 -18.15 24.72 -19.83
N LEU A 199 -18.56 24.29 -21.02
CA LEU A 199 -18.59 22.88 -21.41
C LEU A 199 -17.19 22.27 -21.41
N ASP A 200 -16.21 22.96 -22.02
CA ASP A 200 -14.81 22.54 -22.03
C ASP A 200 -14.26 22.40 -20.61
N LYS A 201 -14.57 23.35 -19.73
CA LYS A 201 -14.15 23.29 -18.32
C LYS A 201 -14.81 22.12 -17.60
N LEU A 202 -16.10 21.86 -17.79
CA LEU A 202 -16.80 20.71 -17.21
C LEU A 202 -16.16 19.38 -17.62
N HIS A 203 -15.91 19.21 -18.91
CA HIS A 203 -15.26 18.02 -19.46
C HIS A 203 -13.85 17.84 -18.95
N SER A 204 -13.05 18.91 -18.98
CA SER A 204 -11.69 18.91 -18.49
C SER A 204 -11.65 18.54 -17.00
N THR A 205 -12.45 19.18 -16.15
CA THR A 205 -12.50 18.88 -14.71
C THR A 205 -12.94 17.43 -14.45
N ARG A 206 -13.96 16.93 -15.17
CA ARG A 206 -14.36 15.51 -15.09
C ARG A 206 -13.21 14.57 -15.47
N GLN A 207 -12.50 14.84 -16.56
CA GLN A 207 -11.39 14.00 -17.03
C GLN A 207 -10.25 13.98 -16.01
N HIS A 208 -9.87 15.15 -15.48
CA HIS A 208 -8.85 15.26 -14.43
C HIS A 208 -9.27 14.50 -13.15
N LEU A 209 -10.54 14.61 -12.74
CA LEU A 209 -11.09 13.87 -11.60
C LEU A 209 -10.99 12.35 -11.81
N HIS A 210 -11.33 11.86 -13.00
CA HIS A 210 -11.18 10.43 -13.33
C HIS A 210 -9.73 9.96 -13.26
N GLN A 211 -8.78 10.75 -13.79
CA GLN A 211 -7.36 10.42 -13.73
C GLN A 211 -6.85 10.40 -12.29
N ALA A 212 -7.16 11.45 -11.50
CA ALA A 212 -6.82 11.52 -10.10
C ALA A 212 -7.40 10.33 -9.31
N TRP A 213 -8.64 9.94 -9.60
CA TRP A 213 -9.30 8.80 -8.98
C TRP A 213 -8.56 7.49 -9.29
N HIS A 214 -8.10 7.28 -10.52
CA HIS A 214 -7.33 6.09 -10.88
C HIS A 214 -5.97 6.02 -10.15
N VAL A 215 -5.28 7.16 -10.05
CA VAL A 215 -4.02 7.25 -9.29
C VAL A 215 -4.27 6.97 -7.81
N ARG A 216 -5.30 7.58 -7.22
CA ARG A 216 -5.64 7.37 -5.81
C ARG A 216 -6.08 5.94 -5.52
N LYS A 217 -6.80 5.29 -6.45
CA LYS A 217 -7.12 3.86 -6.35
C LYS A 217 -5.85 3.01 -6.19
N LEU A 218 -4.89 3.20 -7.09
CA LEU A 218 -3.63 2.44 -7.05
C LEU A 218 -2.89 2.65 -5.72
N GLN A 219 -2.85 3.89 -5.24
CA GLN A 219 -2.25 4.23 -3.94
C GLN A 219 -2.95 3.54 -2.76
N LEU A 220 -4.29 3.53 -2.73
CA LEU A 220 -5.07 2.87 -1.68
C LEU A 220 -4.92 1.34 -1.74
N ASP A 221 -4.91 0.76 -2.94
CA ASP A 221 -4.68 -0.67 -3.16
C ASP A 221 -3.28 -1.07 -2.65
N GLN A 222 -2.23 -0.29 -2.97
CA GLN A 222 -0.88 -0.49 -2.45
C GLN A 222 -0.84 -0.33 -0.92
N CYS A 223 -1.48 0.70 -0.35
CA CYS A 223 -1.53 0.87 1.09
C CYS A 223 -2.21 -0.32 1.79
N PHE A 224 -3.30 -0.83 1.25
CA PHE A 224 -3.97 -2.01 1.79
C PHE A 224 -3.08 -3.25 1.74
N GLN A 225 -2.37 -3.46 0.63
CA GLN A 225 -1.40 -4.57 0.49
C GLN A 225 -0.27 -4.46 1.53
N LEU A 226 0.27 -3.25 1.75
CA LEU A 226 1.27 -3.01 2.78
C LEU A 226 0.75 -3.37 4.17
N ARG A 227 -0.45 -2.89 4.55
CA ARG A 227 -1.03 -3.15 5.88
C ARG A 227 -1.30 -4.63 6.11
N LEU A 228 -1.72 -5.34 5.07
CA LEU A 228 -1.92 -6.79 5.13
C LEU A 228 -0.59 -7.53 5.32
N PHE A 229 0.44 -7.15 4.55
CA PHE A 229 1.78 -7.72 4.66
C PHE A 229 2.40 -7.46 6.04
N GLU A 230 2.31 -6.23 6.55
CA GLU A 230 2.80 -5.87 7.89
C GLU A 230 2.11 -6.70 8.98
N GLN A 231 0.79 -6.80 8.94
CA GLN A 231 0.03 -7.60 9.92
C GLN A 231 0.42 -9.09 9.87
N ASP A 232 0.60 -9.66 8.69
CA ASP A 232 1.00 -11.06 8.57
C ASP A 232 2.45 -11.29 9.01
N ALA A 233 3.35 -10.34 8.73
CA ALA A 233 4.72 -10.38 9.24
C ALA A 233 4.78 -10.24 10.77
N GLU A 234 3.99 -9.32 11.35
CA GLU A 234 3.88 -9.13 12.80
C GLU A 234 3.45 -10.41 13.52
N LYS A 235 2.41 -11.10 13.01
CA LYS A 235 2.00 -12.40 13.54
C LYS A 235 3.13 -13.42 13.53
N MET A 236 3.99 -13.41 12.51
CA MET A 236 5.14 -14.31 12.46
C MET A 236 6.26 -13.89 13.42
N PHE A 237 6.50 -12.60 13.61
CA PHE A 237 7.43 -12.12 14.63
C PHE A 237 6.98 -12.54 16.03
N ASP A 238 5.72 -12.32 16.38
CA ASP A 238 5.15 -12.73 17.66
C ASP A 238 5.27 -14.24 17.86
N TRP A 239 4.95 -15.01 16.82
CA TRP A 239 5.07 -16.46 16.86
C TRP A 239 6.52 -16.91 17.07
N ILE A 240 7.49 -16.32 16.35
CA ILE A 240 8.92 -16.62 16.51
C ILE A 240 9.36 -16.29 17.93
N MET A 241 9.03 -15.11 18.43
CA MET A 241 9.42 -14.65 19.77
C MET A 241 8.86 -15.55 20.87
N HIS A 242 7.59 -15.93 20.77
CA HIS A 242 6.98 -16.86 21.71
C HIS A 242 7.70 -18.23 21.73
N ASN A 243 7.96 -18.80 20.56
CA ASN A 243 8.60 -20.12 20.46
C ASN A 243 10.09 -20.07 20.84
N LYS A 244 10.79 -18.96 20.61
CA LYS A 244 12.13 -18.72 21.16
C LYS A 244 12.10 -18.78 22.69
N GLY A 245 11.11 -18.16 23.34
CA GLY A 245 10.93 -18.23 24.78
C GLY A 245 10.75 -19.66 25.29
N LEU A 246 9.87 -20.43 24.64
CA LEU A 246 9.65 -21.85 24.98
C LEU A 246 10.91 -22.71 24.78
N PHE A 247 11.60 -22.49 23.67
CA PHE A 247 12.84 -23.19 23.34
C PHE A 247 13.94 -22.93 24.38
N LEU A 248 14.13 -21.66 24.77
CA LEU A 248 15.16 -21.27 25.73
C LEU A 248 14.93 -21.81 27.14
N ALA A 249 13.67 -22.06 27.53
CA ALA A 249 13.35 -22.59 28.86
C ALA A 249 13.98 -23.97 29.13
N GLY A 250 14.14 -24.80 28.09
CA GLY A 250 14.77 -26.14 28.18
C GLY A 250 16.12 -26.26 27.46
N TYR A 251 16.65 -25.17 26.89
CA TYR A 251 17.78 -25.21 25.96
C TYR A 251 19.09 -25.77 26.58
N THR A 252 19.30 -25.58 27.87
CA THR A 252 20.51 -26.05 28.57
C THR A 252 20.43 -27.51 29.03
N GLU A 253 19.26 -28.13 28.95
CA GLU A 253 19.07 -29.52 29.38
C GLU A 253 19.48 -30.49 28.26
N ILE A 254 20.35 -31.45 28.58
CA ILE A 254 20.89 -32.45 27.64
C ILE A 254 20.66 -33.91 28.07
N GLY A 255 19.97 -34.13 29.20
CA GLY A 255 19.80 -35.45 29.81
C GLY A 255 20.96 -35.82 30.74
N ASN A 256 20.68 -36.70 31.70
CA ASN A 256 21.68 -37.19 32.68
C ASN A 256 21.97 -38.70 32.56
N ASN A 257 21.30 -39.37 31.62
CA ASN A 257 21.51 -40.77 31.26
C ASN A 257 20.93 -40.98 29.85
N HIS A 258 21.17 -42.15 29.26
CA HIS A 258 20.75 -42.43 27.88
C HIS A 258 19.22 -42.32 27.68
N PRO A 259 18.36 -42.95 28.51
CA PRO A 259 16.91 -42.82 28.37
C PRO A 259 16.41 -41.37 28.41
N HIS A 260 16.92 -40.56 29.34
CA HIS A 260 16.52 -39.16 29.47
C HIS A 260 17.00 -38.30 28.29
N ALA A 261 18.23 -38.55 27.79
CA ALA A 261 18.73 -37.85 26.61
C ALA A 261 17.87 -38.15 25.36
N ILE A 262 17.44 -39.40 25.18
CA ILE A 262 16.53 -39.82 24.10
C ILE A 262 15.13 -39.19 24.26
N GLU A 263 14.62 -39.10 25.48
CA GLU A 263 13.35 -38.43 25.76
C GLU A 263 13.40 -36.96 25.34
N LEU A 264 14.43 -36.23 25.78
CA LEU A 264 14.65 -34.83 25.40
C LEU A 264 14.84 -34.66 23.90
N GLN A 265 15.61 -35.56 23.25
CA GLN A 265 15.80 -35.56 21.80
C GLN A 265 14.46 -35.74 21.07
N THR A 266 13.61 -36.66 21.53
CA THR A 266 12.28 -36.91 20.94
C THR A 266 11.36 -35.71 21.09
N GLN A 267 11.32 -35.11 22.29
CA GLN A 267 10.54 -33.89 22.55
C GLN A 267 11.02 -32.72 21.67
N HIS A 268 12.34 -32.53 21.56
CA HIS A 268 12.95 -31.50 20.71
C HIS A 268 12.65 -31.73 19.22
N ASN A 269 12.78 -32.96 18.72
CA ASN A 269 12.49 -33.28 17.32
C ASN A 269 11.03 -32.97 16.96
N HIS A 270 10.09 -33.30 17.85
CA HIS A 270 8.68 -32.93 17.66
C HIS A 270 8.48 -31.40 17.66
N PHE A 271 9.12 -30.69 18.58
CA PHE A 271 9.09 -29.22 18.62
C PHE A 271 9.67 -28.57 17.36
N ALA A 272 10.86 -29.02 16.92
CA ALA A 272 11.54 -28.52 15.73
C ALA A 272 10.73 -28.79 14.44
N MET A 273 10.14 -29.98 14.31
CA MET A 273 9.25 -30.31 13.19
C MET A 273 8.02 -29.40 13.16
N ASN A 274 7.38 -29.15 14.30
CA ASN A 274 6.26 -28.21 14.39
C ASN A 274 6.67 -26.79 13.99
N CYS A 275 7.86 -26.36 14.40
CA CYS A 275 8.39 -25.05 13.99
C CYS A 275 8.63 -24.99 12.47
N MET A 276 9.19 -26.05 11.89
CA MET A 276 9.48 -26.12 10.45
C MET A 276 8.20 -26.11 9.59
N ASN A 277 7.09 -26.65 10.09
CA ASN A 277 5.80 -26.54 9.39
C ASN A 277 5.33 -25.08 9.26
N VAL A 278 5.66 -24.21 10.22
CA VAL A 278 5.33 -22.78 10.18
C VAL A 278 6.25 -22.00 9.24
N TYR A 279 7.45 -22.52 8.92
CA TYR A 279 8.35 -21.93 7.92
C TYR A 279 7.69 -21.73 6.55
N VAL A 280 6.74 -22.60 6.18
CA VAL A 280 5.97 -22.46 4.95
C VAL A 280 5.19 -21.14 4.92
N ASN A 281 4.64 -20.72 6.08
CA ASN A 281 3.92 -19.45 6.19
C ASN A 281 4.88 -18.26 6.08
N ILE A 282 6.05 -18.35 6.69
CA ILE A 282 7.11 -17.32 6.58
C ILE A 282 7.51 -17.17 5.10
N ASN A 283 7.79 -18.26 4.38
CA ASN A 283 8.12 -18.20 2.96
C ASN A 283 6.99 -17.61 2.10
N ARG A 284 5.74 -17.91 2.44
CA ARG A 284 4.58 -17.32 1.75
C ARG A 284 4.55 -15.81 1.93
N ILE A 285 4.78 -15.31 3.15
CA ILE A 285 4.83 -13.87 3.44
C ILE A 285 6.01 -13.22 2.71
N MET A 286 7.18 -13.86 2.71
CA MET A 286 8.35 -13.40 1.95
C MET A 286 8.07 -13.32 0.45
N SER A 287 7.35 -14.30 -0.11
CA SER A 287 6.92 -14.29 -1.51
C SER A 287 5.98 -13.12 -1.82
N VAL A 288 5.05 -12.81 -0.91
CA VAL A 288 4.20 -11.62 -1.03
C VAL A 288 5.06 -10.36 -1.03
N GLY A 289 5.99 -10.23 -0.08
CA GLY A 289 6.92 -9.10 -0.01
C GLY A 289 7.68 -8.91 -1.33
N ASN A 290 8.29 -9.97 -1.87
CA ASN A 290 9.01 -9.92 -3.14
C ASN A 290 8.13 -9.46 -4.31
N ARG A 291 6.89 -9.97 -4.42
CA ARG A 291 5.95 -9.54 -5.46
C ARG A 291 5.58 -8.06 -5.34
N LEU A 292 5.43 -7.54 -4.13
CA LEU A 292 5.20 -6.11 -3.93
C LEU A 292 6.41 -5.31 -4.41
N LEU A 293 7.64 -5.76 -4.12
CA LEU A 293 8.86 -5.10 -4.60
C LEU A 293 8.99 -5.10 -6.12
N GLU A 294 8.74 -6.25 -6.76
CA GLU A 294 8.75 -6.38 -8.23
C GLU A 294 7.72 -5.48 -8.91
N SER A 295 6.59 -5.21 -8.24
CA SER A 295 5.56 -4.30 -8.74
C SER A 295 5.93 -2.81 -8.67
N GLY A 296 7.07 -2.46 -8.05
CA GLY A 296 7.47 -1.07 -7.82
C GLY A 296 6.64 -0.36 -6.75
N HIS A 297 6.27 -1.08 -5.69
CA HIS A 297 5.44 -0.57 -4.60
C HIS A 297 6.05 0.68 -3.92
N TYR A 298 5.23 1.68 -3.59
CA TYR A 298 5.74 2.95 -3.02
C TYR A 298 6.56 2.76 -1.73
N ALA A 299 6.18 1.79 -0.89
CA ALA A 299 6.84 1.44 0.36
C ALA A 299 7.97 0.40 0.23
N SER A 300 8.63 0.31 -0.93
CA SER A 300 9.62 -0.75 -1.20
C SER A 300 10.75 -0.86 -0.16
N GLN A 301 11.22 0.26 0.39
CA GLN A 301 12.27 0.22 1.44
C GLN A 301 11.76 -0.46 2.72
N GLN A 302 10.56 -0.11 3.16
CA GLN A 302 9.95 -0.68 4.36
C GLN A 302 9.67 -2.17 4.20
N ILE A 303 9.15 -2.58 3.04
CA ILE A 303 8.90 -4.01 2.74
C ILE A 303 10.21 -4.79 2.77
N LYS A 304 11.29 -4.29 2.16
CA LYS A 304 12.62 -4.92 2.21
C LYS A 304 13.13 -5.08 3.64
N GLN A 305 12.97 -4.04 4.46
CA GLN A 305 13.41 -4.08 5.85
C GLN A 305 12.67 -5.15 6.65
N ILE A 306 11.33 -5.16 6.58
CA ILE A 306 10.50 -6.14 7.31
C ILE A 306 10.81 -7.56 6.83
N SER A 307 10.88 -7.78 5.51
CA SER A 307 11.25 -9.08 4.94
C SER A 307 12.62 -9.55 5.39
N GLY A 308 13.63 -8.67 5.33
CA GLY A 308 15.00 -9.02 5.75
C GLY A 308 15.08 -9.34 7.24
N GLN A 309 14.41 -8.56 8.09
CA GLN A 309 14.34 -8.82 9.54
C GLN A 309 13.65 -10.15 9.84
N LEU A 310 12.50 -10.43 9.21
CA LEU A 310 11.77 -11.67 9.43
C LEU A 310 12.60 -12.90 9.00
N GLU A 311 13.27 -12.81 7.86
CA GLU A 311 14.16 -13.87 7.38
C GLU A 311 15.36 -14.08 8.32
N GLN A 312 15.98 -13.01 8.79
CA GLN A 312 17.09 -13.08 9.73
C GLN A 312 16.68 -13.72 11.06
N GLU A 313 15.56 -13.29 11.64
CA GLU A 313 15.02 -13.82 12.90
C GLU A 313 14.70 -15.30 12.79
N TRP A 314 14.08 -15.72 11.68
CA TRP A 314 13.81 -17.13 11.42
C TRP A 314 15.09 -17.94 11.25
N LYS A 315 16.06 -17.47 10.43
CA LYS A 315 17.33 -18.18 10.23
C LYS A 315 18.10 -18.37 11.53
N ALA A 316 18.13 -17.34 12.38
CA ALA A 316 18.75 -17.43 13.69
C ALA A 316 18.06 -18.47 14.58
N PHE A 317 16.72 -18.53 14.56
CA PHE A 317 15.98 -19.53 15.33
C PHE A 317 16.18 -20.95 14.79
N ALA A 318 16.12 -21.14 13.48
CA ALA A 318 16.34 -22.42 12.83
C ALA A 318 17.76 -22.97 13.09
N ALA A 319 18.77 -22.11 13.07
CA ALA A 319 20.14 -22.50 13.41
C ALA A 319 20.25 -22.98 14.87
N ALA A 320 19.57 -22.31 15.80
CA ALA A 320 19.54 -22.74 17.20
C ALA A 320 18.83 -24.09 17.39
N LEU A 321 17.74 -24.34 16.65
CA LEU A 321 17.05 -25.64 16.65
C LEU A 321 17.99 -26.76 16.19
N ASP A 322 18.71 -26.55 15.09
CA ASP A 322 19.67 -27.51 14.54
C ASP A 322 20.86 -27.77 15.48
N GLU A 323 21.38 -26.71 16.10
CA GLU A 323 22.42 -26.82 17.12
C GLU A 323 21.97 -27.69 18.30
N ARG A 324 20.74 -27.51 18.79
CA ARG A 324 20.19 -28.34 19.87
C ARG A 324 19.96 -29.79 19.43
N SER A 325 19.52 -30.03 18.18
CA SER A 325 19.38 -31.38 17.65
C SER A 325 20.72 -32.13 17.71
N THR A 326 21.78 -31.49 17.22
CA THR A 326 23.15 -32.03 17.25
C THR A 326 23.60 -32.29 18.68
N LEU A 327 23.35 -31.35 19.60
CA LEU A 327 23.77 -31.48 21.00
C LEU A 327 23.10 -32.66 21.71
N LEU A 328 21.79 -32.85 21.50
CA LEU A 328 21.04 -33.95 22.11
C LEU A 328 21.43 -35.31 21.51
N GLU A 329 21.73 -35.36 20.21
CA GLU A 329 22.25 -36.56 19.56
C GLU A 329 23.62 -36.97 20.14
N MET A 330 24.54 -36.01 20.29
CA MET A 330 25.84 -36.23 20.92
C MET A 330 25.70 -36.71 22.37
N SER A 331 24.79 -36.09 23.15
CA SER A 331 24.51 -36.51 24.52
C SER A 331 23.95 -37.93 24.58
N ALA A 332 22.98 -38.26 23.73
CA ALA A 332 22.38 -39.59 23.69
C ALA A 332 23.40 -40.68 23.32
N SER A 333 24.25 -40.42 22.31
CA SER A 333 25.30 -41.35 21.89
C SER A 333 26.37 -41.55 22.95
N PHE A 334 26.84 -40.47 23.58
CA PHE A 334 27.79 -40.53 24.68
C PHE A 334 27.27 -41.40 25.82
N HIS A 335 26.06 -41.13 26.32
CA HIS A 335 25.49 -41.91 27.42
C HIS A 335 25.24 -43.37 27.01
N GLN A 336 24.85 -43.65 25.77
CA GLN A 336 24.67 -45.02 25.28
C GLN A 336 25.97 -45.82 25.36
N LYS A 337 27.06 -45.23 24.88
CA LYS A 337 28.38 -45.88 24.87
C LYS A 337 28.92 -46.03 26.29
N CYS A 338 28.69 -45.06 27.17
CA CYS A 338 29.02 -45.19 28.59
C CYS A 338 28.28 -46.37 29.23
N ASP A 339 26.97 -46.48 29.04
CA ASP A 339 26.17 -47.59 29.57
C ASP A 339 26.65 -48.95 29.01
N GLN A 340 26.97 -49.02 27.71
CA GLN A 340 27.55 -50.21 27.09
C GLN A 340 28.91 -50.57 27.67
N TYR A 341 29.80 -49.59 27.85
CA TYR A 341 31.11 -49.81 28.47
C TYR A 341 30.95 -50.34 29.89
N MET A 342 30.17 -49.65 30.73
CA MET A 342 29.98 -50.02 32.15
C MET A 342 29.33 -51.40 32.31
N SER A 343 28.35 -51.75 31.48
CA SER A 343 27.70 -53.07 31.55
C SER A 343 28.65 -54.25 31.24
N ASN A 344 29.74 -53.99 30.51
CA ASN A 344 30.76 -55.00 30.20
C ASN A 344 31.93 -55.02 31.20
N VAL A 345 32.10 -54.02 32.06
CA VAL A 345 33.25 -53.93 32.98
C VAL A 345 33.38 -55.18 33.86
N ASP A 346 32.28 -55.70 34.42
CA ASP A 346 32.32 -56.87 35.30
C ASP A 346 32.71 -58.15 34.57
N SER A 347 32.22 -58.33 33.34
CA SER A 347 32.54 -59.51 32.51
C SER A 347 33.99 -59.46 32.05
N TRP A 348 34.47 -58.28 31.65
CA TRP A 348 35.86 -58.04 31.33
C TRP A 348 36.79 -58.20 32.53
N CYS A 349 36.40 -57.76 33.73
CA CYS A 349 37.18 -57.99 34.95
C CYS A 349 37.39 -59.49 35.21
N LYS A 350 36.32 -60.28 35.06
CA LYS A 350 36.39 -61.75 35.22
C LYS A 350 37.26 -62.40 34.14
N ALA A 351 37.08 -62.01 32.88
CA ALA A 351 37.86 -62.53 31.77
C ALA A 351 39.34 -62.13 31.88
N CYS A 352 39.68 -60.89 32.21
CA CYS A 352 41.06 -60.46 32.44
C CYS A 352 41.68 -61.10 33.70
N GLY A 353 40.85 -61.44 34.70
CA GLY A 353 41.28 -61.93 36.01
C GLY A 353 41.28 -63.45 36.20
N GLU A 354 41.04 -64.23 35.14
CA GLU A 354 41.00 -65.70 35.24
C GLU A 354 42.30 -66.25 35.85
N VAL A 355 42.15 -67.09 36.86
CA VAL A 355 43.25 -67.52 37.72
C VAL A 355 44.01 -68.69 37.11
N ASP A 356 43.30 -69.57 36.42
CA ASP A 356 43.83 -70.81 35.86
C ASP A 356 44.68 -70.54 34.61
N LEU A 357 45.80 -71.26 34.52
CA LEU A 357 46.73 -71.17 33.40
C LEU A 357 46.72 -72.52 32.66
N PRO A 358 46.56 -72.53 31.33
CA PRO A 358 46.65 -73.74 30.55
C PRO A 358 48.01 -74.44 30.73
N SER A 359 47.97 -75.77 30.74
CA SER A 359 49.16 -76.61 30.83
C SER A 359 49.73 -76.98 29.47
N GLU A 360 48.89 -77.05 28.44
CA GLU A 360 49.28 -77.39 27.08
C GLU A 360 49.74 -76.14 26.33
N LEU A 361 50.78 -76.29 25.49
CA LEU A 361 51.39 -75.16 24.78
C LEU A 361 50.39 -74.46 23.84
N GLN A 362 49.60 -75.25 23.10
CA GLN A 362 48.62 -74.72 22.15
C GLN A 362 47.54 -73.91 22.88
N ASP A 363 46.96 -74.47 23.95
CA ASP A 363 45.95 -73.77 24.76
C ASP A 363 46.50 -72.49 25.40
N LEU A 364 47.79 -72.48 25.75
CA LEU A 364 48.46 -71.30 26.32
C LEU A 364 48.66 -70.20 25.28
N GLU A 365 49.06 -70.55 24.05
CA GLU A 365 49.17 -69.61 22.93
C GLU A 365 47.80 -69.02 22.57
N ASP A 366 46.76 -69.86 22.51
CA ASP A 366 45.38 -69.45 22.27
C ASP A 366 44.86 -68.52 23.37
N ALA A 367 45.18 -68.81 24.64
CA ALA A 367 44.84 -67.95 25.77
C ALA A 367 45.56 -66.59 25.72
N ILE A 368 46.83 -66.54 25.27
CA ILE A 368 47.56 -65.28 25.07
C ILE A 368 46.91 -64.45 23.97
N HIS A 369 46.58 -65.06 22.83
CA HIS A 369 45.89 -64.37 21.74
C HIS A 369 44.51 -63.85 22.16
N HIS A 370 43.73 -64.66 22.87
CA HIS A 370 42.44 -64.25 23.40
C HIS A 370 42.58 -63.06 24.37
N HIS A 371 43.56 -63.12 25.28
CA HIS A 371 43.84 -62.05 26.23
C HIS A 371 44.26 -60.74 25.54
N GLN A 372 45.07 -60.81 24.48
CA GLN A 372 45.43 -59.63 23.67
C GLN A 372 44.21 -59.03 22.97
N GLY A 373 43.42 -59.86 22.27
CA GLY A 373 42.23 -59.40 21.56
C GLY A 373 41.17 -58.78 22.50
N LEU A 374 41.02 -59.33 23.71
CA LEU A 374 40.14 -58.76 24.73
C LEU A 374 40.55 -57.33 25.11
N TYR A 375 41.85 -57.06 25.29
CA TYR A 375 42.31 -55.72 25.64
C TYR A 375 42.24 -54.73 24.49
N GLU A 376 42.48 -55.18 23.25
CA GLU A 376 42.20 -54.36 22.07
C GLU A 376 40.73 -53.95 22.01
N HIS A 377 39.82 -54.89 22.27
CA HIS A 377 38.38 -54.61 22.32
C HIS A 377 38.01 -53.61 23.43
N ILE A 378 38.50 -53.82 24.66
CA ILE A 378 38.28 -52.90 25.79
C ILE A 378 38.80 -51.49 25.45
N THR A 379 40.01 -51.41 24.89
CA THR A 379 40.66 -50.14 24.53
C THR A 379 39.91 -49.42 23.42
N ALA A 380 39.39 -50.14 22.43
CA ALA A 380 38.55 -49.57 21.39
C ALA A 380 37.26 -48.98 21.97
N ALA A 381 36.55 -49.73 22.83
CA ALA A 381 35.33 -49.24 23.50
C ALA A 381 35.60 -48.00 24.37
N TYR A 382 36.70 -48.00 25.13
CA TYR A 382 37.12 -46.83 25.91
C TYR A 382 37.44 -45.62 25.01
N SER A 383 38.13 -45.83 23.89
CA SER A 383 38.46 -44.78 22.94
C SER A 383 37.21 -44.12 22.36
N GLU A 384 36.18 -44.90 22.03
CA GLU A 384 34.91 -44.35 21.54
C GLU A 384 34.21 -43.48 22.58
N VAL A 385 34.10 -43.95 23.82
CA VAL A 385 33.51 -43.17 24.93
C VAL A 385 34.29 -41.88 25.18
N SER A 386 35.62 -41.95 25.17
CA SER A 386 36.49 -40.79 25.39
C SER A 386 36.36 -39.75 24.28
N GLN A 387 36.29 -40.20 23.02
CA GLN A 387 36.13 -39.32 21.86
C GLN A 387 34.77 -38.61 21.87
N ASP A 388 33.68 -39.34 22.12
CA ASP A 388 32.34 -38.76 22.20
C ASP A 388 32.21 -37.78 23.37
N GLY A 389 32.73 -38.16 24.54
CA GLY A 389 32.74 -37.31 25.73
C GLY A 389 33.52 -36.01 25.50
N LYS A 390 34.68 -36.10 24.84
CA LYS A 390 35.46 -34.92 24.45
C LYS A 390 34.69 -34.04 23.46
N ALA A 391 34.11 -34.63 22.41
CA ALA A 391 33.35 -33.87 21.41
C ALA A 391 32.15 -33.14 22.06
N LEU A 392 31.43 -33.81 22.97
CA LEU A 392 30.33 -33.22 23.71
C LEU A 392 30.80 -32.07 24.61
N LEU A 393 31.89 -32.23 25.35
CA LEU A 393 32.48 -31.16 26.16
C LEU A 393 32.94 -29.98 25.32
N ASP A 394 33.59 -30.22 24.19
CA ASP A 394 34.03 -29.16 23.26
C ASP A 394 32.84 -28.31 22.79
N LYS A 395 31.67 -28.91 22.59
CA LYS A 395 30.42 -28.18 22.26
C LYS A 395 29.88 -27.40 23.44
N LEU A 396 29.76 -28.03 24.60
CA LEU A 396 29.18 -27.41 25.82
C LEU A 396 30.04 -26.26 26.37
N GLN A 397 31.36 -26.32 26.14
CA GLN A 397 32.34 -25.36 26.65
C GLN A 397 32.77 -24.33 25.60
N ARG A 398 32.23 -24.40 24.38
CA ARG A 398 32.65 -23.52 23.28
C ARG A 398 32.54 -22.05 23.72
N PRO A 399 33.65 -21.29 23.77
CA PRO A 399 33.63 -19.92 24.22
C PRO A 399 32.85 -19.06 23.21
N LEU A 400 32.13 -18.07 23.73
CA LEU A 400 31.46 -17.07 22.93
C LEU A 400 32.51 -16.29 22.12
N THR A 401 32.52 -16.49 20.81
CA THR A 401 33.26 -15.63 19.89
C THR A 401 32.57 -14.25 19.80
N PRO A 402 33.28 -13.15 19.52
CA PRO A 402 32.66 -11.82 19.43
C PRO A 402 31.51 -11.73 18.43
N GLY A 403 31.51 -12.54 17.36
CA GLY A 403 30.40 -12.63 16.39
C GLY A 403 29.24 -13.54 16.82
N SER A 404 29.38 -14.30 17.91
CA SER A 404 28.31 -15.14 18.47
C SER A 404 27.63 -14.50 19.69
N ALA A 405 28.02 -13.28 20.10
CA ALA A 405 27.39 -12.56 21.20
C ALA A 405 25.92 -12.21 20.92
N ASP A 406 25.58 -12.02 19.65
CA ASP A 406 24.21 -11.78 19.18
C ASP A 406 23.44 -13.08 18.86
N SER A 407 24.05 -14.27 19.10
CA SER A 407 23.37 -15.55 18.90
C SER A 407 22.29 -15.75 19.95
N LEU A 408 21.14 -16.31 19.55
CA LEU A 408 20.03 -16.66 20.44
C LEU A 408 20.48 -17.51 21.64
N THR A 409 21.51 -18.34 21.43
CA THR A 409 21.99 -19.35 22.38
C THR A 409 23.24 -18.89 23.15
N ALA A 410 23.69 -17.65 22.94
CA ALA A 410 24.93 -17.11 23.50
C ALA A 410 24.96 -17.12 25.04
N SER A 411 23.82 -16.93 25.70
CA SER A 411 23.74 -16.88 27.17
C SER A 411 23.56 -18.25 27.82
N ALA A 412 23.64 -19.35 27.06
CA ALA A 412 23.38 -20.68 27.58
C ALA A 412 24.44 -21.10 28.60
N ASN A 413 23.99 -21.47 29.81
CA ASN A 413 24.86 -21.93 30.88
C ASN A 413 24.82 -23.45 30.99
N TYR A 414 25.79 -24.12 30.38
CA TYR A 414 25.93 -25.57 30.41
C TYR A 414 26.75 -26.10 31.60
N SER A 415 27.11 -25.27 32.58
CA SER A 415 27.99 -25.69 33.69
C SER A 415 27.54 -26.98 34.37
N LYS A 416 26.25 -27.14 34.68
CA LYS A 416 25.72 -28.36 35.30
C LYS A 416 25.92 -29.61 34.41
N ALA A 417 25.65 -29.48 33.12
CA ALA A 417 25.83 -30.56 32.15
C ALA A 417 27.30 -30.94 31.98
N VAL A 418 28.18 -29.93 31.93
CA VAL A 418 29.64 -30.12 31.84
C VAL A 418 30.18 -30.93 33.03
N HIS A 419 29.79 -30.59 34.26
CA HIS A 419 30.23 -31.34 35.45
C HIS A 419 29.76 -32.80 35.39
N HIS A 420 28.49 -33.02 35.04
CA HIS A 420 27.92 -34.36 34.91
C HIS A 420 28.67 -35.23 33.88
N VAL A 421 28.97 -34.68 32.69
CA VAL A 421 29.73 -35.39 31.65
C VAL A 421 31.15 -35.71 32.12
N LEU A 422 31.81 -34.77 32.81
CA LEU A 422 33.14 -35.01 33.39
C LEU A 422 33.15 -36.11 34.45
N ASP A 423 32.14 -36.15 35.31
CA ASP A 423 32.02 -37.19 36.35
C ASP A 423 31.93 -38.59 35.73
N ILE A 424 31.10 -38.77 34.69
CA ILE A 424 31.01 -40.04 33.97
C ILE A 424 32.33 -40.40 33.28
N ILE A 425 32.99 -39.44 32.62
CA ILE A 425 34.29 -39.68 31.98
C ILE A 425 35.33 -40.15 33.00
N HIS A 426 35.36 -39.54 34.19
CA HIS A 426 36.26 -39.95 35.26
C HIS A 426 35.95 -41.35 35.78
N GLU A 427 34.67 -41.72 35.90
CA GLU A 427 34.24 -43.06 36.29
C GLU A 427 34.68 -44.12 35.26
N VAL A 428 34.45 -43.87 33.97
CA VAL A 428 34.88 -44.76 32.88
C VAL A 428 36.40 -44.91 32.87
N LEU A 429 37.14 -43.81 33.04
CA LEU A 429 38.61 -43.82 33.14
C LEU A 429 39.09 -44.62 34.36
N HIS A 430 38.40 -44.55 35.49
CA HIS A 430 38.73 -45.32 36.67
C HIS A 430 38.64 -46.83 36.39
N HIS A 431 37.53 -47.27 35.79
CA HIS A 431 37.36 -48.68 35.41
C HIS A 431 38.35 -49.14 34.34
N GLN A 432 38.67 -48.29 33.35
CA GLN A 432 39.70 -48.60 32.35
C GLN A 432 41.06 -48.89 33.00
N ARG A 433 41.49 -48.05 33.96
CA ARG A 433 42.75 -48.27 34.69
C ARG A 433 42.72 -49.55 35.53
N GLN A 434 41.57 -49.87 36.13
CA GLN A 434 41.42 -51.12 36.88
C GLN A 434 41.54 -52.34 35.97
N LEU A 435 40.84 -52.35 34.83
CA LEU A 435 40.90 -53.42 33.83
C LEU A 435 42.33 -53.59 33.29
N GLU A 436 43.00 -52.48 32.98
CA GLU A 436 44.39 -52.49 32.54
C GLU A 436 45.31 -53.15 33.59
N ASN A 437 45.17 -52.81 34.86
CA ASN A 437 45.97 -53.43 35.93
C ASN A 437 45.73 -54.95 36.03
N ILE A 438 44.46 -55.40 36.02
CA ILE A 438 44.11 -56.83 36.07
C ILE A 438 44.68 -57.55 34.84
N TRP A 439 44.50 -56.95 33.66
CA TRP A 439 44.99 -57.48 32.40
C TRP A 439 46.51 -57.63 32.38
N GLN A 440 47.25 -56.61 32.82
CA GLN A 440 48.72 -56.65 32.88
C GLN A 440 49.20 -57.77 33.81
N HIS A 441 48.55 -57.95 34.96
CA HIS A 441 48.90 -59.02 35.90
C HIS A 441 48.73 -60.41 35.27
N ARG A 442 47.59 -60.67 34.59
CA ARG A 442 47.37 -61.94 33.88
C ARG A 442 48.33 -62.13 32.70
N LYS A 443 48.62 -61.07 31.95
CA LYS A 443 49.59 -61.09 30.84
C LYS A 443 50.95 -61.59 31.31
N VAL A 444 51.47 -61.03 32.41
CA VAL A 444 52.76 -61.45 32.99
C VAL A 444 52.73 -62.94 33.35
N ARG A 445 51.67 -63.42 34.00
CA ARG A 445 51.54 -64.84 34.38
C ARG A 445 51.49 -65.79 33.18
N LEU A 446 50.75 -65.44 32.13
CA LEU A 446 50.68 -66.23 30.88
C LEU A 446 52.06 -66.32 30.20
N HIS A 447 52.78 -65.20 30.10
CA HIS A 447 54.10 -65.17 29.46
C HIS A 447 55.18 -65.86 30.31
N GLN A 448 55.11 -65.77 31.64
CA GLN A 448 55.97 -66.54 32.53
C GLN A 448 55.74 -68.05 32.37
N ARG A 449 54.48 -68.48 32.21
CA ARG A 449 54.14 -69.89 31.96
C ARG A 449 54.68 -70.39 30.63
N LEU A 450 54.70 -69.56 29.59
CA LEU A 450 55.23 -69.91 28.27
C LEU A 450 56.75 -70.13 28.28
N GLN A 451 57.45 -69.55 29.25
CA GLN A 451 58.91 -69.69 29.42
C GLN A 451 59.34 -70.93 30.22
N LEU A 452 58.39 -71.62 30.88
CA LEU A 452 58.60 -72.82 31.70
C LEU A 452 58.17 -74.07 30.95
#